data_AF-A0A0C3NUF9-F1
#
_entry.id   AF-A0A0C3NUF9-F1
#
_cell.length_a   1.000
_cell.length_b   1.000
_cell.length_c   1.000
_cell.angle_alpha   90.00
_cell.angle_beta   90.00
_cell.angle_gamma   90.00
#
_symmetry.space_group_name_H-M   'P 1'
#
loop_
_entity.id
_entity.type
_entity.pdbx_description
1 polymer ?
#
loop_
_entity_poly.entity_id
_entity_poly.type
_entity_poly.pdbx_seq_one_letter_code
_entity_poly.pdbx_strand_id
1 'polypeptide(L)'
;PCGIHVTGDRKSLRIHLKQVHGFVSTGRESVKCKWDGCGRSLQKENVIRHILSHHMRLKVRCDLCGKDLCRRDVQTMHSKK
;
A
#
# COMPACT_ATOMS: atom_id res chain seq x y z
N PRO A 1 -2.66 9.78 10.42
CA PRO A 1 -3.46 8.53 10.46
C PRO A 1 -4.83 8.79 11.14
N CYS A 2 -5.90 8.23 10.59
CA CYS A 2 -7.27 8.48 11.06
C CYS A 2 -7.73 7.54 12.19
N GLY A 3 -6.86 6.67 12.71
CA GLY A 3 -7.16 5.78 13.85
C GLY A 3 -8.12 4.62 13.52
N ILE A 4 -8.67 4.55 12.31
CA ILE A 4 -9.57 3.48 11.88
C ILE A 4 -8.76 2.23 11.53
N HIS A 5 -9.14 1.10 12.14
CA HIS A 5 -8.59 -0.19 11.77
C HIS A 5 -9.15 -0.59 10.40
N VAL A 6 -8.27 -0.79 9.43
CA VAL A 6 -8.62 -1.28 8.10
C VAL A 6 -7.89 -2.59 7.89
N THR A 7 -8.61 -3.60 7.40
CA THR A 7 -8.04 -4.88 7.02
C THR A 7 -6.92 -4.68 6.01
N GLY A 8 -5.85 -5.48 6.12
CA GLY A 8 -4.64 -5.36 5.31
C GLY A 8 -4.79 -5.78 3.85
N ASP A 9 -5.91 -5.46 3.22
CA ASP A 9 -6.16 -5.78 1.82
C ASP A 9 -6.36 -4.50 0.99
N ARG A 10 -6.01 -4.61 -0.30
CA ARG A 10 -6.05 -3.48 -1.22
C ARG A 10 -7.46 -2.96 -1.45
N LYS A 11 -8.49 -3.81 -1.39
CA LYS A 11 -9.88 -3.41 -1.64
C LYS A 11 -10.40 -2.57 -0.47
N SER A 12 -10.27 -3.07 0.76
CA SER A 12 -10.67 -2.39 1.98
C SER A 12 -9.97 -1.05 2.13
N LEU A 13 -8.65 -1.01 1.89
CA LEU A 13 -7.92 0.27 1.94
C LEU A 13 -8.42 1.26 0.87
N ARG A 14 -8.73 0.80 -0.35
CA ARG A 14 -9.29 1.67 -1.39
C ARG A 14 -10.66 2.23 -1.01
N ILE A 15 -11.53 1.40 -0.42
CA ILE A 15 -12.86 1.81 0.04
C ILE A 15 -12.72 2.82 1.18
N HIS A 16 -11.88 2.53 2.17
CA HIS A 16 -11.59 3.43 3.28
C HIS A 16 -11.07 4.79 2.81
N LEU A 17 -10.05 4.80 1.94
CA LEU A 17 -9.49 6.03 1.39
C LEU A 17 -10.54 6.83 0.61
N LYS A 18 -11.42 6.16 -0.15
CA LYS A 18 -12.49 6.83 -0.89
C LYS A 18 -13.56 7.42 0.03
N GLN A 19 -14.03 6.66 1.02
CA GLN A 19 -15.16 7.04 1.88
C GLN A 19 -14.77 8.00 3.01
N VAL A 20 -13.62 7.78 3.65
CA VAL A 20 -13.17 8.56 4.80
C VAL A 20 -12.35 9.77 4.38
N HIS A 21 -11.53 9.61 3.34
CA HIS A 21 -10.59 10.66 2.91
C HIS A 21 -10.95 11.31 1.58
N GLY A 22 -12.08 10.92 0.94
CA GLY A 22 -12.44 11.41 -0.39
C GLY A 22 -11.37 11.13 -1.44
N PHE A 23 -10.44 10.20 -1.16
CA PHE A 23 -9.28 9.99 -1.99
C PHE A 23 -9.65 9.14 -3.19
N VAL A 24 -9.60 9.75 -4.37
CA VAL A 24 -9.84 9.07 -5.64
C VAL A 24 -8.53 8.99 -6.41
N SER A 25 -8.05 7.77 -6.61
CA SER A 25 -6.81 7.45 -7.34
C SER A 25 -7.00 7.49 -8.87
N THR A 26 -7.76 8.46 -9.39
CA THR A 26 -7.88 8.67 -10.83
C THR A 26 -6.89 9.75 -11.24
N GLY A 27 -6.00 9.45 -12.19
CA GLY A 27 -5.01 10.39 -12.72
C GLY A 27 -3.55 10.09 -12.33
N ARG A 28 -2.63 10.79 -13.01
CA ARG A 28 -1.16 10.75 -12.80
C ARG A 28 -0.64 11.98 -12.04
N GLU A 29 -1.45 12.49 -11.13
CA GLU A 29 -1.00 13.57 -10.25
C GLU A 29 -0.25 12.99 -9.05
N SER A 30 0.75 13.73 -8.58
CA SER A 30 1.47 13.42 -7.36
C SER A 30 0.70 13.95 -6.16
N VAL A 31 0.65 13.15 -5.09
CA VAL A 31 0.04 13.51 -3.82
C VAL A 31 1.01 13.19 -2.68
N LYS A 32 0.93 13.98 -1.60
CA LYS A 32 1.68 13.71 -0.38
C LYS A 32 0.96 12.68 0.46
N CYS A 33 1.69 11.67 0.93
CA CYS A 33 1.18 10.76 1.95
C CYS A 33 0.82 11.56 3.22
N LYS A 34 -0.37 11.33 3.77
CA LYS A 34 -0.86 11.97 5.01
C LYS A 34 -0.74 11.05 6.24
N TRP A 35 0.10 10.03 6.17
CA TRP A 35 0.37 9.17 7.32
C TRP A 35 1.26 9.91 8.33
N ASP A 36 1.08 9.65 9.63
CA ASP A 36 1.91 10.31 10.65
C ASP A 36 3.39 10.00 10.44
N GLY A 37 4.25 11.01 10.47
CA GLY A 37 5.67 10.83 10.16
C GLY A 37 5.98 10.47 8.70
N CYS A 38 4.99 10.53 7.80
CA CYS A 38 5.19 10.40 6.36
C CYS A 38 4.88 11.73 5.66
N GLY A 39 5.78 12.17 4.79
CA GLY A 39 5.58 13.34 3.93
C GLY A 39 5.95 13.07 2.47
N ARG A 40 6.05 11.79 2.09
CA ARG A 40 6.56 11.41 0.77
C ARG A 40 5.57 11.81 -0.31
N SER A 41 6.06 12.44 -1.38
CA SER A 41 5.29 12.70 -2.59
C SER A 41 5.35 11.48 -3.50
N LEU A 42 4.20 10.99 -3.94
CA LEU A 42 4.07 9.84 -4.82
C LEU A 42 2.88 9.99 -5.74
N GLN A 43 2.94 9.34 -6.90
CA GLN A 43 1.82 9.28 -7.83
C GLN A 43 0.57 8.70 -7.15
N LYS A 44 -0.62 9.25 -7.44
CA LYS A 44 -1.90 8.79 -6.84
C LYS A 44 -2.09 7.27 -6.93
N GLU A 45 -1.78 6.68 -8.09
CA GLU A 45 -1.85 5.23 -8.33
C GLU A 45 -0.99 4.39 -7.36
N ASN A 46 0.08 4.97 -6.82
CA ASN A 46 1.03 4.30 -5.95
C ASN A 46 0.71 4.47 -4.46
N VAL A 47 -0.22 5.35 -4.08
CA VAL A 47 -0.54 5.66 -2.68
C VAL A 47 -1.01 4.46 -1.90
N ILE A 48 -1.94 3.70 -2.46
CA ILE A 48 -2.50 2.50 -1.82
C ILE A 48 -1.38 1.48 -1.57
N ARG A 49 -0.50 1.26 -2.57
CA ARG A 49 0.63 0.33 -2.44
C ARG A 49 1.61 0.79 -1.37
N HIS A 50 1.95 2.08 -1.37
CA HIS A 50 2.84 2.69 -0.40
C HIS A 50 2.32 2.52 1.03
N ILE A 51 1.03 2.77 1.27
CA ILE A 51 0.43 2.60 2.60
C ILE A 51 0.48 1.15 3.06
N LEU A 52 0.07 0.20 2.21
CA LEU A 52 0.09 -1.23 2.57
C LEU A 52 1.52 -1.69 2.93
N SER A 53 2.50 -1.31 2.11
CA SER A 53 3.87 -1.81 2.21
C SER A 53 4.67 -1.11 3.32
N HIS A 54 4.54 0.21 3.42
CA HIS A 54 5.39 1.05 4.28
C HIS A 54 4.77 1.29 5.65
N HIS A 55 3.44 1.44 5.73
CA HIS A 55 2.76 1.82 6.96
C HIS A 55 2.05 0.65 7.63
N MET A 56 1.35 -0.18 6.87
CA MET A 56 0.69 -1.38 7.39
C MET A 56 1.62 -2.60 7.46
N ARG A 57 2.86 -2.46 6.95
CA ARG A 57 3.87 -3.54 6.89
C ARG A 57 3.31 -4.86 6.35
N LEU A 58 2.36 -4.79 5.41
CA LEU A 58 1.83 -5.97 4.75
C LEU A 58 2.89 -6.55 3.85
N LYS A 59 3.46 -7.64 4.33
CA LYS A 59 4.41 -8.44 3.60
C LYS A 59 3.65 -9.62 2.97
N VAL A 60 3.95 -9.87 1.71
CA VAL A 60 3.61 -11.10 0.99
C VAL A 60 4.68 -12.12 1.34
N ARG A 61 4.31 -13.16 2.10
CA ARG A 61 5.23 -14.28 2.36
C ARG A 61 5.44 -15.07 1.08
N CYS A 62 6.70 -15.36 0.74
CA CYS A 62 7.03 -16.28 -0.33
C CYS A 62 6.81 -17.71 0.16
N ASP A 63 5.96 -18.49 -0.53
CA ASP A 63 5.67 -19.88 -0.17
C ASP A 63 6.85 -20.83 -0.45
N LEU A 64 7.82 -20.42 -1.28
CA LEU A 64 8.98 -21.25 -1.64
C LEU A 64 10.13 -21.14 -0.64
N CYS A 65 10.33 -19.97 -0.01
CA CYS A 65 11.48 -19.72 0.87
C CYS A 65 11.11 -19.15 2.25
N GLY A 66 9.82 -18.92 2.51
CA GLY A 66 9.32 -18.37 3.76
C GLY A 66 9.64 -16.89 4.01
N LYS A 67 10.36 -16.21 3.12
CA LYS A 67 10.71 -14.79 3.31
C LYS A 67 9.49 -13.89 3.15
N ASP A 68 9.34 -12.96 4.09
CA ASP A 68 8.31 -11.94 4.02
C ASP A 68 8.75 -10.81 3.07
N LEU A 69 8.20 -10.80 1.86
CA LEU A 69 8.51 -9.83 0.81
C LEU A 69 7.51 -8.69 0.81
N CYS A 70 7.95 -7.47 0.51
CA CYS A 70 7.11 -6.28 0.62
C CYS A 70 6.05 -6.15 -0.51
N ARG A 71 6.16 -6.96 -1.59
CA ARG A 71 5.28 -6.87 -2.78
C ARG A 71 5.16 -8.20 -3.55
N ARG A 72 4.03 -8.41 -4.22
CA ARG A 72 3.75 -9.62 -5.04
C ARG A 72 4.58 -9.68 -6.33
N ASP A 73 4.85 -8.57 -6.99
CA ASP A 73 5.73 -8.55 -8.17
C ASP A 73 7.19 -8.83 -7.80
N VAL A 74 7.63 -8.38 -6.62
CA VAL A 74 8.91 -8.79 -6.03
C VAL A 74 8.89 -10.29 -5.71
N GLN A 75 7.77 -10.84 -5.22
CA GLN A 75 7.61 -12.29 -5.03
C GLN A 75 7.71 -13.06 -6.34
N THR A 76 7.02 -12.65 -7.41
CA THR A 76 7.11 -13.32 -8.73
C THR A 76 8.53 -13.27 -9.31
N MET A 77 9.24 -12.15 -9.14
CA MET A 77 10.66 -12.05 -9.53
C MET A 77 11.57 -12.88 -8.62
N HIS A 78 11.24 -12.98 -7.34
CA HIS A 78 11.98 -13.77 -6.36
C HIS A 78 11.84 -15.27 -6.61
N SER A 79 10.67 -15.74 -7.01
CA SER A 79 10.40 -17.15 -7.34
C SER A 79 10.92 -17.60 -8.71
N LYS A 80 11.50 -16.68 -9.49
CA LYS A 80 12.10 -16.96 -10.81
C LYS A 80 13.64 -17.03 -10.77
N LYS A 81 14.24 -16.95 -9.58
CA LYS A 81 15.64 -17.28 -9.32
C LYS A 81 15.72 -18.62 -8.61
#